data_AF-A0A7X5VJX5-F1
#
_entry.id   AF-A0A7X5VJX5-F1
#
_cell.length_a   1.000
_cell.length_b   1.000
_cell.length_c   1.000
_cell.angle_alpha   90.00
_cell.angle_beta   90.00
_cell.angle_gamma   90.00
#
_symmetry.space_group_name_H-M   'P 1'
#
loop_
_entity.id
_entity.type
_entity.pdbx_description
1 polymer ?
#
loop_
_entity_poly.entity_id
_entity_poly.type
_entity_poly.pdbx_seq_one_letter_code
_entity_poly.pdbx_strand_id
1 'polypeptide(L)' 'MSHSFRKTTGTILDDAGQSARQIADQLGHGRPSLTQDVYMGRRAKNPAAALEAALNTSGRSDEATQSRDAT' A
#
# COMPACT_ATOMS: atom_id res chain seq x y z
N MET A 1 10.41 20.74 -10.77
CA MET A 1 9.64 19.64 -11.40
C MET A 1 8.29 20.17 -11.83
N SER A 2 7.85 19.83 -13.04
CA SER A 2 6.49 20.18 -13.48
C SER A 2 5.46 19.41 -12.65
N HIS A 3 4.29 20.01 -12.46
CA HIS A 3 3.17 19.41 -11.75
C HIS A 3 2.74 18.08 -12.40
N SER A 4 2.79 18.01 -13.74
CA SER A 4 2.49 16.79 -14.50
C SER A 4 3.45 15.65 -14.20
N PHE A 5 4.75 15.91 -14.13
CA PHE A 5 5.74 14.88 -13.80
C PHE A 5 5.49 14.29 -12.42
N ARG A 6 5.28 15.13 -11.40
CA ARG A 6 4.95 14.66 -10.04
C ARG A 6 3.68 13.82 -10.03
N LYS A 7 2.67 14.23 -10.80
CA LYS A 7 1.38 13.53 -10.87
C LYS A 7 1.54 12.15 -11.46
N THR A 8 2.25 12.04 -12.58
CA THR A 8 2.56 10.76 -13.23
C THR A 8 3.36 9.84 -12.30
N THR A 9 4.40 10.34 -11.64
CA THR A 9 5.18 9.55 -10.68
C THR A 9 4.34 9.05 -9.52
N GLY A 10 3.48 9.90 -8.95
CA GLY A 10 2.58 9.52 -7.87
C GLY A 10 1.62 8.40 -8.26
N THR A 11 1.03 8.48 -9.47
CA THR A 11 0.12 7.45 -9.99
C THR A 11 0.84 6.13 -10.25
N ILE A 12 2.02 6.14 -10.88
CA ILE A 12 2.78 4.90 -11.17
C ILE A 12 3.15 4.17 -9.87
N LEU A 13 3.60 4.92 -8.85
CA LEU A 13 3.98 4.32 -7.57
C LEU A 13 2.76 3.83 -6.78
N ASP A 14 1.63 4.53 -6.86
CA ASP A 14 0.37 4.07 -6.30
C ASP A 14 -0.03 2.75 -6.96
N ASP A 15 -0.05 2.67 -8.29
CA ASP A 15 -0.37 1.45 -9.04
C ASP A 15 0.58 0.28 -8.73
N ALA A 16 1.85 0.57 -8.40
CA ALA A 16 2.84 -0.40 -7.93
C ALA A 16 2.64 -0.84 -6.46
N GLY A 17 1.58 -0.37 -5.78
CA GLY A 17 1.22 -0.76 -4.42
C GLY A 17 2.03 -0.07 -3.32
N GLN A 18 2.74 1.02 -3.63
CA GLN A 18 3.49 1.77 -2.63
C GLN A 18 2.57 2.53 -1.66
N SER A 19 3.00 2.66 -0.41
CA SER A 19 2.28 3.45 0.58
C SER A 19 2.39 4.95 0.32
N ALA A 20 1.41 5.72 0.80
CA ALA A 20 1.42 7.19 0.72
C ALA A 20 2.71 7.82 1.29
N ARG A 21 3.33 7.20 2.31
CA ARG A 21 4.57 7.67 2.91
C ARG A 21 5.77 7.45 1.98
N GLN A 22 5.91 6.27 1.39
CA GLN A 22 6.99 5.98 0.42
C GLN A 22 6.89 6.89 -0.82
N ILE A 23 5.67 7.14 -1.30
CA ILE A 23 5.44 8.06 -2.42
C ILE A 23 5.76 9.51 -2.00
N ALA A 24 5.39 9.91 -0.78
CA ALA A 24 5.71 11.24 -0.24
C ALA A 24 7.22 11.48 -0.16
N ASP A 25 8.00 10.48 0.25
CA ASP A 25 9.46 10.57 0.34
C ASP A 25 10.07 10.80 -1.05
N GLN A 26 9.57 10.12 -2.08
CA GLN A 26 10.01 10.31 -3.46
C GLN A 26 9.62 11.68 -4.04
N LEU A 27 8.52 12.26 -3.59
CA LEU A 27 8.02 13.57 -4.03
C LEU A 27 8.56 14.74 -3.18
N GLY A 28 9.22 14.45 -2.05
CA GLY A 28 9.69 15.44 -1.09
C GLY A 28 8.57 16.09 -0.27
N HIS A 29 7.46 15.38 -0.04
CA HIS A 29 6.35 15.90 0.76
C HIS A 29 6.59 15.63 2.25
N GLY A 30 6.70 16.69 3.06
CA GLY A 30 6.77 16.56 4.52
C GLY A 30 5.47 16.04 5.19
N ARG A 31 4.37 15.94 4.43
CA ARG A 31 3.06 15.47 4.91
C ARG A 31 2.53 14.39 3.95
N PRO A 32 2.56 13.10 4.32
CA PRO A 32 2.06 12.01 3.48
C PRO A 32 0.59 12.11 3.09
N SER A 33 -0.24 12.80 3.88
CA SER A 33 -1.65 13.03 3.55
C SER A 33 -1.84 13.79 2.24
N LEU A 34 -0.96 14.75 1.92
CA LEU A 34 -1.00 15.48 0.65
C LEU A 34 -0.82 14.53 -0.55
N THR A 35 0.07 13.55 -0.41
CA THR A 35 0.28 12.51 -1.41
C THR A 35 -0.95 11.64 -1.56
N GLN A 36 -1.53 11.20 -0.44
CA GLN A 36 -2.73 10.38 -0.44
C GLN A 36 -3.92 11.10 -1.10
N ASP A 37 -4.11 12.38 -0.81
CA ASP A 37 -5.27 13.14 -1.30
C ASP A 37 -5.16 13.55 -2.78
N VAL A 38 -3.95 13.89 -3.24
CA VAL A 38 -3.75 14.52 -4.56
C VAL A 38 -3.20 13.54 -5.60
N TYR A 39 -2.39 12.56 -5.17
CA TYR A 39 -1.60 11.72 -6.05
C TYR A 39 -2.05 10.26 -6.09
N MET A 40 -2.76 9.79 -5.06
CA MET A 40 -3.29 8.42 -5.02
C MET A 40 -4.76 8.38 -5.46
N GLY A 41 -5.10 7.35 -6.24
CA GLY A 41 -6.48 7.11 -6.62
C GLY A 41 -7.28 6.57 -5.44
N ARG A 42 -8.53 7.00 -5.26
CA ARG A 42 -9.44 6.39 -4.27
C ARG A 42 -9.74 4.89 -4.54
N ARG A 43 -9.32 4.39 -5.71
CA ARG A 43 -9.61 3.08 -6.31
C ARG A 43 -11.12 2.77 -6.31
N ALA A 44 -11.56 1.80 -7.11
CA ALA A 44 -12.88 1.25 -6.89
C ALA A 44 -12.89 0.59 -5.50
N LYS A 45 -13.98 0.73 -4.74
CA LYS A 45 -14.16 -0.05 -3.50
C LYS A 45 -14.06 -1.53 -3.92
N ASN A 46 -12.95 -2.18 -3.59
CA ASN A 46 -12.76 -3.59 -3.88
C ASN A 46 -12.95 -4.39 -2.59
N PRO A 47 -14.20 -4.77 -2.25
CA PRO A 47 -14.46 -5.59 -1.07
C PRO A 47 -13.75 -6.94 -1.13
N ALA A 48 -13.46 -7.46 -2.33
CA ALA A 48 -12.71 -8.71 -2.48
C ALA A 48 -11.25 -8.58 -2.03
N ALA A 49 -10.60 -7.43 -2.22
CA ALA A 49 -9.23 -7.20 -1.74
C ALA A 49 -9.16 -7.15 -0.19
N ALA A 50 -10.18 -6.59 0.47
CA ALA A 50 -10.26 -6.61 1.93
C ALA A 50 -10.49 -8.03 2.46
N LEU A 51 -11.29 -8.83 1.75
CA LEU A 51 -11.54 -10.23 2.08
C LEU A 51 -10.28 -11.10 1.86
N GLU A 52 -9.58 -10.96 0.74
CA GLU A 52 -8.32 -11.68 0.49
C GLU A 52 -7.24 -11.33 1.52
N ALA A 53 -7.11 -10.06 1.89
CA ALA A 53 -6.18 -9.65 2.94
C ALA A 53 -6.53 -10.27 4.30
N ALA A 54 -7.83 -10.36 4.63
CA ALA A 54 -8.31 -11.02 5.84
C ALA A 54 -8.00 -12.53 5.83
N LEU A 55 -8.21 -13.20 4.70
CA LEU A 55 -7.91 -14.63 4.55
C LEU A 55 -6.40 -14.91 4.64
N ASN A 56 -5.56 -14.08 4.01
CA ASN A 56 -4.10 -14.21 4.07
C ASN A 56 -3.53 -13.96 5.47
N THR A 57 -4.18 -13.16 6.33
CA THR A 57 -3.76 -13.04 7.73
C THR A 57 -4.22 -14.21 8.57
N SER A 58 -5.39 -14.80 8.29
CA SER A 58 -5.86 -15.99 8.99
C SER A 58 -4.97 -17.21 8.74
N GLY A 59 -4.50 -17.41 7.50
CA GLY A 59 -3.61 -18.54 7.17
C GLY A 59 -2.21 -18.49 7.81
N ARG A 60 -1.69 -17.31 8.16
CA ARG A 60 -0.38 -17.19 8.86
C ARG A 60 -0.43 -17.61 10.33
N SER A 61 -1.61 -17.62 10.93
CA SER A 61 -1.81 -18.01 12.34
C SER A 61 -1.61 -19.52 12.54
N ASP A 62 -1.91 -20.32 11.51
CA ASP A 62 -1.93 -21.78 11.60
C ASP A 62 -0.53 -22.39 11.49
N GLU A 63 0.39 -21.72 10.77
CA GLU A 63 1.76 -22.20 10.55
C GLU A 63 2.70 -21.98 11.75
N ALA A 64 2.47 -20.91 12.53
CA ALA A 64 3.30 -20.58 13.70
C ALA A 64 3.15 -21.55 14.88
N THR A 65 2.06 -22.33 14.90
CA THR A 65 1.80 -23.32 15.96
C THR A 65 2.55 -24.63 15.72
N GLN A 66 2.95 -24.94 14.48
CA GLN A 66 3.54 -26.24 14.12
C GLN A 66 5.07 -26.33 14.33
N SER A 67 5.76 -25.19 14.53
CA SER A 67 7.23 -25.15 14.69
C SER A 67 7.71 -25.27 16.15
N ARG A 68 6.83 -25.46 17.13
CA ARG A 68 7.22 -25.63 18.55
C ARG A 68 7.18 -27.08 19.06
N ASP A 69 6.82 -28.03 18.20
CA ASP A 69 6.65 -29.45 18.55
C ASP A 69 7.69 -30.38 17.88
N ALA A 70 8.78 -29.80 17.35
CA ALA A 70 9.89 -30.56 16.79
C ALA A 70 11.20 -30.21 17.50
N THR A 71 11.62 -31.13 18.38
CA THR A 71 12.90 -31.30 19.11
C THR A 71 12.86 -30.99 20.60
#